data_AF-A0A225W8Z0-F1
#
_entry.id   AF-A0A225W8Z0-F1
#
_cell.length_a   1.000
_cell.length_b   1.000
_cell.length_c   1.000
_cell.angle_alpha   90.00
_cell.angle_beta   90.00
_cell.angle_gamma   90.00
#
_symmetry.space_group_name_H-M   'P 1'
#
loop_
_entity.id
_entity.type
_entity.pdbx_description
1 polymer ?
#
loop_
_entity_poly.entity_id
_entity_poly.type
_entity_poly.pdbx_seq_one_letter_code
_entity_poly.pdbx_strand_id
1 'polypeptide(L)'
;MAESQVVQKVQADARGRGNVWTFEVGDRVLLNAKNLPTHAMSAVFKTKLRPRFIGPFTVVAKKGLAYTLSLPSKMRTHPVFYVAYLSRIMTPGR
;
A
#
# COMPACT_ATOMS: atom_id res chain seq x y z
N MET A 1 27.56 -20.44 10.16
CA MET A 1 27.45 -19.03 9.70
C MET A 1 26.36 -18.95 8.62
N ALA A 2 25.06 -19.03 8.98
CA ALA A 2 23.96 -18.83 8.02
C ALA A 2 22.59 -18.55 8.66
N GLU A 3 22.50 -18.35 9.98
CA GLU A 3 21.22 -18.44 10.70
C GLU A 3 20.70 -17.09 11.22
N SER A 4 21.36 -15.99 10.85
CA SER A 4 21.05 -14.67 11.44
C SER A 4 20.12 -13.81 10.58
N GLN A 5 19.86 -14.18 9.32
CA GLN A 5 18.97 -13.40 8.46
C GLN A 5 17.51 -13.89 8.49
N VAL A 6 17.23 -15.13 8.88
CA VAL A 6 15.88 -15.73 8.74
C VAL A 6 14.93 -15.26 9.84
N VAL A 7 15.43 -15.04 11.05
CA VAL A 7 14.65 -14.65 12.23
C VAL A 7 14.10 -13.22 12.16
N GLN A 8 14.79 -12.29 11.49
CA GLN A 8 14.28 -10.93 11.29
C GLN A 8 13.13 -10.84 10.27
N LYS A 9 12.95 -11.86 9.42
CA LYS A 9 11.90 -11.91 8.38
C LYS A 9 10.54 -12.24 8.99
N VAL A 10 10.51 -13.15 9.96
CA VAL A 10 9.29 -13.67 10.56
C VAL A 10 8.70 -12.73 11.62
N GLN A 11 9.54 -11.97 12.32
CA GLN A 11 9.07 -11.06 13.38
C GLN A 11 8.52 -9.72 12.85
N ALA A 12 8.90 -9.32 11.63
CA ALA A 12 8.32 -8.14 10.97
C ALA A 12 6.87 -8.40 10.48
N ASP A 13 6.53 -9.66 10.20
CA ASP A 13 5.20 -10.07 9.72
C ASP A 13 4.20 -10.21 10.89
N ALA A 14 4.67 -10.73 12.04
CA ALA A 14 3.82 -11.08 13.18
C ALA A 14 3.33 -9.89 14.04
N ARG A 15 4.05 -8.76 14.08
CA ARG A 15 3.76 -7.64 15.00
C ARG A 15 2.91 -6.52 14.40
N GLY A 16 2.41 -6.71 13.18
CA GLY A 16 1.94 -5.64 12.32
C GLY A 16 0.57 -5.08 12.65
N ARG A 17 -0.50 -5.60 12.04
CA ARG A 17 -1.79 -4.90 12.00
C ARG A 17 -2.91 -5.90 11.77
N GLY A 18 -3.90 -5.91 12.67
CA GLY A 18 -5.21 -6.56 12.52
C GLY A 18 -6.08 -5.91 11.43
N ASN A 19 -5.51 -5.69 10.24
CA ASN A 19 -6.22 -5.17 9.09
C ASN A 19 -6.80 -6.34 8.30
N VAL A 20 -7.95 -6.83 8.77
CA VAL A 20 -8.82 -7.85 8.14
C VAL A 20 -9.57 -7.27 6.93
N TRP A 21 -9.02 -6.27 6.25
CA TRP A 21 -9.69 -5.64 5.12
C TRP A 21 -9.45 -6.47 3.87
N THR A 22 -10.52 -6.98 3.27
CA THR A 22 -10.44 -7.65 1.97
C THR A 22 -10.87 -6.68 0.89
N PHE A 23 -10.09 -6.61 -0.17
CA PHE A 23 -10.41 -5.84 -1.37
C PHE A 23 -10.60 -6.81 -2.54
N GLU A 24 -11.33 -6.37 -3.55
CA GLU A 24 -11.52 -7.11 -4.79
C GLU A 24 -10.82 -6.42 -5.96
N VAL A 25 -10.62 -7.16 -7.06
CA VAL A 25 -10.09 -6.56 -8.28
C VAL A 25 -11.13 -5.57 -8.82
N GLY A 26 -10.70 -4.36 -9.12
CA GLY A 26 -11.57 -3.24 -9.51
C GLY A 26 -11.90 -2.28 -8.36
N ASP A 27 -11.68 -2.67 -7.10
CA ASP A 27 -11.90 -1.76 -5.97
C ASP A 27 -10.94 -0.58 -6.01
N ARG A 28 -11.45 0.58 -5.56
CA ARG A 28 -10.66 1.78 -5.36
C ARG A 28 -10.19 1.82 -3.91
N VAL A 29 -8.88 1.82 -3.71
CA VAL A 29 -8.25 1.82 -2.40
C VAL A 29 -7.29 2.99 -2.28
N LEU A 30 -7.17 3.53 -1.07
CA LEU A 30 -6.16 4.52 -0.74
C LEU A 30 -4.89 3.83 -0.29
N LEU A 31 -3.74 4.26 -0.81
CA LEU A 31 -2.44 3.72 -0.42
C LEU A 31 -1.82 4.60 0.68
N ASN A 32 -1.37 3.98 1.76
CA ASN A 32 -0.73 4.67 2.88
C ASN A 32 0.67 5.14 2.48
N ALA A 33 0.91 6.45 2.58
CA ALA A 33 2.14 7.07 2.11
C ALA A 33 3.27 7.11 3.17
N LYS A 34 3.03 6.64 4.40
CA LYS A 34 4.02 6.69 5.49
C LYS A 34 5.36 6.03 5.14
N ASN A 35 5.33 4.94 4.37
CA ASN A 35 6.51 4.18 3.97
C ASN A 35 6.83 4.33 2.47
N LEU A 36 6.17 5.24 1.76
CA LEU A 36 6.48 5.48 0.35
C LEU A 36 7.66 6.44 0.23
N PRO A 37 8.54 6.23 -0.76
CA PRO A 37 9.63 7.15 -0.99
C PRO A 37 9.10 8.51 -1.47
N THR A 38 9.78 9.58 -1.08
CA THR A 38 9.34 10.97 -1.37
C THR A 38 9.11 11.21 -2.86
N HIS A 39 9.92 10.61 -3.75
CA HIS A 39 9.77 10.75 -5.20
C HIS A 39 8.44 10.15 -5.71
N ALA A 40 8.00 9.03 -5.15
CA ALA A 40 6.75 8.37 -5.50
C ALA A 40 5.55 9.23 -5.08
N MET A 41 5.64 9.87 -3.91
CA MET A 41 4.62 10.81 -3.44
C MET A 41 4.56 12.04 -4.33
N SER A 42 5.70 12.67 -4.65
CA SER A 42 5.76 13.87 -5.50
C SER A 42 5.29 13.61 -6.94
N ALA A 43 5.41 12.38 -7.43
CA ALA A 43 4.91 11.99 -8.74
C ALA A 43 3.37 12.02 -8.84
N VAL A 44 2.66 11.85 -7.71
CA VAL A 44 1.19 11.77 -7.65
C VAL A 44 0.56 12.96 -6.95
N PHE A 45 1.20 13.49 -5.90
CA PHE A 45 0.77 14.65 -5.13
C PHE A 45 1.82 15.75 -5.17
N LYS A 46 1.46 16.91 -5.71
CA LYS A 46 2.33 18.10 -5.81
C LYS A 46 2.16 19.10 -4.65
N THR A 47 1.47 18.71 -3.58
CA THR A 47 1.13 19.64 -2.48
C THR A 47 2.26 19.69 -1.44
N LYS A 48 2.49 20.88 -0.87
CA LYS A 48 3.49 21.17 0.18
C LYS A 48 3.30 20.35 1.48
N LEU A 49 2.11 19.78 1.67
CA LEU A 49 1.73 18.91 2.77
C LEU A 49 1.78 17.44 2.32
N ARG A 50 2.40 16.58 3.12
CA ARG A 50 2.43 15.13 2.87
C ARG A 50 1.13 14.50 3.38
N PRO A 51 0.22 14.06 2.49
CA PRO A 51 -0.98 13.38 2.93
C PRO A 51 -0.63 12.01 3.51
N ARG A 52 -1.38 11.57 4.53
CA ARG A 52 -1.20 10.25 5.14
C ARG A 52 -1.58 9.11 4.20
N PHE A 53 -2.57 9.36 3.34
CA PHE A 53 -3.01 8.44 2.30
C PHE A 53 -2.97 9.15 0.95
N ILE A 54 -2.50 8.46 -0.07
CA ILE A 54 -2.46 8.94 -1.45
C ILE A 54 -3.49 8.18 -2.27
N GLY A 55 -4.20 8.92 -3.12
CA GLY A 55 -4.91 8.51 -4.33
C GLY A 55 -5.85 7.30 -4.24
N PRO A 56 -7.06 7.35 -4.82
CA PRO A 56 -7.77 6.11 -5.12
C PRO A 56 -6.99 5.38 -6.23
N PHE A 57 -6.34 4.28 -5.89
CA PHE A 57 -5.75 3.36 -6.83
C PHE A 57 -6.67 2.18 -7.04
N THR A 58 -6.74 1.70 -8.28
CA THR A 58 -7.53 0.51 -8.61
C THR A 58 -6.72 -0.73 -8.31
N VAL A 59 -7.31 -1.69 -7.61
CA VAL A 59 -6.75 -3.03 -7.45
C VAL A 59 -6.85 -3.77 -8.78
N VAL A 60 -5.71 -4.17 -9.33
CA VAL A 60 -5.60 -4.93 -10.60
C VAL A 60 -5.53 -6.43 -10.34
N ALA A 61 -4.90 -6.84 -9.25
CA ALA A 61 -4.79 -8.24 -8.88
C ALA A 61 -4.74 -8.40 -7.36
N LYS A 62 -5.24 -9.52 -6.87
CA LYS A 62 -5.19 -9.93 -5.47
C LYS A 62 -4.41 -11.24 -5.36
N LYS A 63 -3.44 -11.27 -4.46
CA LYS A 63 -2.63 -12.45 -4.13
C LYS A 63 -2.55 -12.60 -2.61
N GLY A 64 -3.59 -13.19 -2.04
CA GLY A 64 -3.74 -13.36 -0.59
C GLY A 64 -3.80 -12.00 0.11
N LEU A 65 -2.75 -11.66 0.85
CA LEU A 65 -2.62 -10.40 1.58
C LEU A 65 -1.86 -9.31 0.79
N ALA A 66 -1.35 -9.64 -0.39
CA ALA A 66 -0.69 -8.72 -1.30
C ALA A 66 -1.62 -8.35 -2.46
N TYR A 67 -1.73 -7.06 -2.75
CA TYR A 67 -2.59 -6.51 -3.79
C TYR A 67 -1.75 -5.71 -4.78
N THR A 68 -1.99 -5.96 -6.07
CA THR A 68 -1.37 -5.18 -7.14
C THR A 68 -2.28 -4.01 -7.46
N LEU A 69 -1.74 -2.80 -7.39
CA LEU A 69 -2.44 -1.57 -7.70
C LEU A 69 -2.03 -1.03 -9.06
N SER A 70 -2.97 -0.38 -9.76
CA SER A 70 -2.67 0.40 -10.95
C SER A 70 -2.01 1.71 -10.53
N LEU A 71 -0.68 1.70 -10.45
CA LEU A 71 0.10 2.90 -10.17
C LEU A 71 0.47 3.63 -11.47
N PRO A 72 0.53 4.97 -11.46
CA PRO A 72 1.12 5.73 -12.56
C PRO A 72 2.59 5.35 -12.74
N SER A 73 3.02 5.12 -13.99
CA SER A 73 4.42 4.79 -14.31
C SER A 73 5.43 5.82 -13.80
N LYS A 74 4.99 7.05 -13.51
CA LYS A 74 5.78 8.14 -12.91
C LYS A 74 6.28 7.82 -11.50
N MET A 75 5.63 6.90 -10.79
CA MET A 75 5.95 6.58 -9.40
C MET A 75 7.21 5.70 -9.27
N ARG A 76 7.64 5.01 -10.34
CA ARG A 76 8.81 4.09 -10.37
C ARG A 76 8.92 3.19 -9.13
N THR A 77 7.79 2.81 -8.55
CA THR A 77 7.67 2.00 -7.33
C THR A 77 6.94 0.72 -7.67
N HIS A 78 7.26 -0.37 -6.96
CA HIS A 78 6.60 -1.65 -7.16
C HIS A 78 5.08 -1.51 -6.93
N PRO A 79 4.22 -1.99 -7.85
CA PRO A 79 2.76 -1.84 -7.75
C PRO A 79 2.12 -2.79 -6.73
N VAL A 80 2.89 -3.66 -6.09
CA VAL A 80 2.39 -4.67 -5.14
C VAL A 80 2.51 -4.16 -3.71
N PHE A 81 1.39 -4.10 -3.01
CA PHE A 81 1.29 -3.61 -1.64
C PHE A 81 0.58 -4.60 -0.73
N TYR A 82 1.04 -4.70 0.50
CA TYR A 82 0.38 -5.49 1.53
C TYR A 82 -0.89 -4.80 2.03
N VAL A 83 -1.91 -5.58 2.38
CA VAL A 83 -3.25 -5.14 2.82
C VAL A 83 -3.21 -4.06 3.91
N ALA A 84 -2.24 -4.13 4.82
CA ALA A 84 -2.11 -3.20 5.93
C ALA A 84 -1.62 -1.79 5.53
N TYR A 85 -1.23 -1.61 4.26
CA TYR A 85 -0.93 -0.31 3.65
C TYR A 85 -2.10 0.22 2.83
N LEU A 86 -3.19 -0.54 2.70
CA LEU A 86 -4.38 -0.13 1.97
C LEU A 86 -5.45 0.32 2.95
N SER A 87 -6.18 1.34 2.56
CA SER A 87 -7.36 1.82 3.25
C SER A 87 -8.53 1.88 2.28
N ARG A 88 -9.71 1.49 2.75
CA ARG A 88 -10.94 1.65 1.96
C ARG A 88 -11.18 3.13 1.70
N ILE A 89 -11.61 3.48 0.50
CA ILE A 89 -12.16 4.81 0.25
C ILE A 89 -13.44 4.94 1.07
N MET A 90 -13.47 5.85 2.03
CA MET A 90 -14.72 6.24 2.66
C MET A 90 -15.40 7.17 1.67
N THR A 91 -16.21 6.62 0.77
CA THR A 91 -17.19 7.43 0.05
C THR A 91 -18.17 7.93 1.09
N PRO A 92 -18.23 9.24 1.40
CA PRO A 92 -19.29 9.75 2.26
C PRO A 92 -20.61 9.38 1.57
N GLY A 93 -21.41 8.59 2.30
CA GLY A 93 -22.75 8.22 1.87
C GLY A 93 -23.57 9.47 1.59
N ARG A 94 -24.35 9.34 0.53
CA ARG A 94 -25.34 10.28 0.01
C ARG A 94 -26.39 10.67 1.04
#